data_AF-A0A1W2F9T4-F1
#
_entry.id   AF-A0A1W2F9T4-F1
#
_cell.length_a   1.000
_cell.length_b   1.000
_cell.length_c   1.000
_cell.angle_alpha   90.00
_cell.angle_beta   90.00
_cell.angle_gamma   90.00
#
_symmetry.space_group_name_H-M   'P 1'
#
loop_
_entity.id
_entity.type
_entity.pdbx_description
1 polymer ?
#
loop_
_entity_poly.entity_id
_entity_poly.type
_entity_poly.pdbx_seq_one_letter_code
_entity_poly.pdbx_strand_id
1 'polypeptide(L)'
;MVDVVFAAKSGVGFSPGVGNMRAPRLALSNLEVPDDVEIGDVVATVSVTNPGLGTWSYALVDDADGVFDLVGSELRAGDEIFNDDETPEITLRGANGPKTVTQAFTLNKGVPARAWRFANNSPVRRDGGGYWLRAS
;
A
#
# COMPACT_ATOMS: atom_id res chain seq x y z
N MET A 1 62.00 -8.45 22.13
CA MET A 1 61.48 -7.94 20.84
C MET A 1 61.15 -9.15 19.99
N VAL A 2 59.88 -9.57 19.96
CA VAL A 2 59.39 -10.62 19.06
C VAL A 2 57.97 -10.20 18.66
N ASP A 3 57.83 -9.70 17.44
CA ASP A 3 56.53 -9.46 16.82
C ASP A 3 55.88 -10.80 16.49
N VAL A 4 54.73 -11.10 17.11
CA VAL A 4 53.90 -12.23 16.68
C VAL A 4 52.87 -11.68 15.71
N VAL A 5 53.19 -11.82 14.42
CA VAL A 5 52.28 -11.55 13.31
C VAL A 5 51.19 -12.62 13.32
N PHE A 6 50.00 -12.29 13.83
CA PHE A 6 48.80 -13.13 13.65
C PHE A 6 48.10 -12.74 12.35
N ALA A 7 48.33 -13.51 11.29
CA ALA A 7 47.56 -13.42 10.06
C ALA A 7 46.42 -14.45 10.03
N ALA A 8 45.24 -13.94 9.68
CA ALA A 8 44.03 -14.61 9.21
C ALA A 8 43.22 -15.47 10.19
N LYS A 9 42.10 -14.91 10.64
CA LYS A 9 40.82 -15.62 10.48
C LYS A 9 39.93 -14.75 9.62
N SER A 10 39.66 -15.25 8.41
CA SER A 10 38.71 -14.67 7.46
C SER A 10 37.37 -14.51 8.17
N GLY A 11 37.11 -13.29 8.65
CA GLY A 11 35.80 -12.89 9.13
C GLY A 11 34.93 -12.72 7.91
N VAL A 12 34.34 -13.82 7.44
CA VAL A 12 33.14 -13.73 6.62
C VAL A 12 32.12 -13.09 7.55
N GLY A 13 32.06 -11.76 7.51
CA GLY A 13 31.01 -10.98 8.12
C GLY A 13 29.73 -11.36 7.40
N PHE A 14 29.06 -12.42 7.87
CA PHE A 14 27.63 -12.50 7.75
C PHE A 14 27.11 -11.34 8.59
N SER A 15 27.01 -10.15 7.99
CA SER A 15 26.13 -9.12 8.50
C SER A 15 24.74 -9.73 8.44
N PRO A 16 24.09 -10.07 9.57
CA PRO A 16 22.75 -10.63 9.52
C PRO A 16 21.86 -9.52 8.96
N GLY A 17 21.40 -9.71 7.72
CA GLY A 17 20.38 -8.89 7.09
C GLY A 17 20.64 -7.39 7.12
N VAL A 18 21.43 -6.87 6.16
CA VAL A 18 21.15 -5.51 5.66
C VAL A 18 19.90 -5.60 4.78
N GLY A 19 18.76 -5.99 5.38
CA GLY A 19 17.46 -5.92 4.74
C GLY A 19 17.14 -4.44 4.60
N ASN A 20 17.19 -3.93 3.37
CA ASN A 20 16.77 -2.59 2.94
C ASN A 20 16.83 -1.51 4.05
N MET A 21 17.97 -0.80 4.17
CA MET A 21 18.17 0.35 5.08
C MET A 21 17.26 1.56 4.78
N ARG A 22 16.26 1.43 3.92
CA ARG A 22 15.31 2.49 3.59
C ARG A 22 14.18 2.48 4.60
N ALA A 23 13.78 3.68 5.07
CA ALA A 23 12.70 3.81 6.02
C ALA A 23 11.42 3.09 5.53
N PRO A 24 10.70 2.38 6.43
CA PRO A 24 9.44 1.76 6.08
C PRO A 24 8.44 2.82 5.64
N ARG A 25 7.66 2.51 4.60
CA ARG A 25 6.63 3.43 4.08
C ARG A 25 5.36 2.66 3.75
N LEU A 26 4.22 3.21 4.17
CA LEU A 26 2.90 2.69 3.87
C LEU A 26 2.58 2.86 2.38
N ALA A 27 1.89 1.88 1.81
CA ALA A 27 1.37 1.89 0.45
C ALA A 27 -0.02 1.26 0.43
N LEU A 28 -0.88 1.78 -0.44
CA LEU A 28 -2.18 1.20 -0.77
C LEU A 28 -2.09 0.54 -2.14
N SER A 29 -2.78 -0.59 -2.32
CA SER A 29 -2.87 -1.26 -3.62
C SER A 29 -3.64 -0.44 -4.67
N ASN A 30 -4.55 0.43 -4.21
CA ASN A 30 -5.31 1.35 -5.02
C ASN A 30 -5.37 2.72 -4.36
N LEU A 31 -5.43 3.78 -5.17
CA LEU A 31 -5.73 5.15 -4.72
C LEU A 31 -7.04 5.66 -5.32
N GLU A 32 -7.84 4.76 -5.88
CA GLU A 32 -9.13 5.06 -6.46
C GLU A 32 -10.24 4.32 -5.71
N VAL A 33 -11.37 4.99 -5.49
CA VAL A 33 -12.58 4.40 -4.93
C VAL A 33 -13.50 4.01 -6.09
N PRO A 34 -13.84 2.72 -6.27
CA PRO A 34 -14.77 2.30 -7.31
C PRO A 34 -16.14 3.00 -7.17
N ASP A 35 -16.77 3.33 -8.29
CA ASP A 35 -18.08 4.01 -8.33
C ASP A 35 -19.27 3.09 -7.98
N ASP A 36 -19.03 1.78 -7.91
CA ASP A 36 -20.01 0.73 -7.56
C ASP A 36 -19.72 0.07 -6.22
N VAL A 37 -18.99 0.74 -5.32
CA VAL A 37 -18.63 0.23 -4.00
C VAL A 37 -19.84 0.20 -3.05
N GLU A 38 -20.10 -0.94 -2.42
CA GLU A 38 -21.08 -1.06 -1.35
C GLU A 38 -20.39 -0.98 0.03
N ILE A 39 -21.15 -0.65 1.08
CA ILE A 39 -20.63 -0.62 2.46
C ILE A 39 -19.96 -1.96 2.78
N GLY A 40 -18.72 -1.90 3.26
CA GLY A 40 -17.91 -3.07 3.60
C GLY A 40 -17.13 -3.70 2.44
N ASP A 41 -17.30 -3.22 1.20
CA ASP A 41 -16.48 -3.66 0.07
C ASP A 41 -15.02 -3.22 0.23
N VAL A 42 -14.10 -4.05 -0.26
CA VAL A 42 -12.67 -3.77 -0.20
C VAL A 42 -12.28 -2.78 -1.30
N VAL A 43 -11.84 -1.60 -0.88
CA VAL A 43 -11.33 -0.52 -1.76
C VAL A 43 -9.85 -0.74 -2.07
N ALA A 44 -9.05 -1.05 -1.05
CA ALA A 44 -7.62 -1.27 -1.20
C ALA A 44 -7.05 -2.19 -0.11
N THR A 45 -5.84 -2.70 -0.33
CA THR A 45 -5.06 -3.39 0.69
C THR A 45 -3.86 -2.54 1.10
N VAL A 46 -3.66 -2.41 2.41
CA VAL A 46 -2.53 -1.75 3.03
C VAL A 46 -1.31 -2.67 3.03
N SER A 47 -0.16 -2.12 2.66
CA SER A 47 1.13 -2.78 2.75
C SER A 47 2.22 -1.83 3.24
N VAL A 48 3.37 -2.38 3.62
CA VAL A 48 4.57 -1.62 3.97
C VAL A 48 5.68 -1.96 2.99
N THR A 49 6.17 -0.94 2.29
CA THR A 49 7.40 -1.03 1.51
C THR A 49 8.60 -0.93 2.45
N ASN A 50 9.60 -1.80 2.23
CA ASN A 50 10.75 -2.00 3.14
C ASN A 50 10.32 -2.31 4.59
N PRO A 51 9.54 -3.39 4.81
CA PRO A 51 8.95 -3.66 6.12
C PRO A 51 9.97 -4.06 7.19
N GLY A 52 11.19 -4.44 6.78
CA GLY A 52 12.16 -5.07 7.68
C GLY A 52 11.65 -6.43 8.18
N LEU A 53 12.06 -6.82 9.38
CA LEU A 53 11.56 -8.00 10.07
C LEU A 53 10.39 -7.65 10.99
N GLY A 54 9.51 -8.63 11.25
CA GLY A 54 8.33 -8.48 12.10
C GLY A 54 7.05 -8.22 11.30
N THR A 55 5.93 -8.21 12.02
CA THR A 55 4.59 -8.04 11.44
C THR A 55 4.09 -6.63 11.70
N TRP A 56 3.40 -6.06 10.71
CA TRP A 56 2.80 -4.73 10.81
C TRP A 56 1.30 -4.84 11.11
N SER A 57 0.84 -4.02 12.05
CA SER A 57 -0.57 -3.75 12.32
C SER A 57 -0.93 -2.36 11.83
N TYR A 58 -2.18 -2.17 11.40
CA TYR A 58 -2.63 -0.93 10.79
C TYR A 58 -3.83 -0.34 11.52
N ALA A 59 -3.95 0.99 11.49
CA ALA A 59 -5.10 1.73 12.03
C ALA A 59 -5.34 2.99 11.19
N LEU A 60 -6.61 3.34 10.99
CA LEU A 60 -6.99 4.68 10.54
C LEU A 60 -6.86 5.64 11.73
N VAL A 61 -6.13 6.73 11.50
CA VAL A 61 -6.05 7.89 12.38
C VAL A 61 -7.12 8.91 11.99
N ASP A 62 -7.39 8.98 10.68
CA ASP A 62 -8.47 9.74 10.07
C ASP A 62 -9.09 8.84 9.00
N ASP A 63 -10.39 8.60 9.13
CA ASP A 63 -11.22 7.73 8.30
C ASP A 63 -12.05 8.50 7.25
N ALA A 64 -11.72 9.79 7.06
CA ALA A 64 -12.46 10.72 6.22
C ALA A 64 -13.93 10.80 6.62
N ASP A 65 -14.17 11.11 7.90
CA ASP A 65 -15.50 11.24 8.50
C ASP A 65 -16.35 9.95 8.38
N GLY A 66 -15.72 8.77 8.50
CA GLY A 66 -16.41 7.47 8.46
C GLY A 66 -16.69 6.91 7.05
N VAL A 67 -16.21 7.57 6.00
CA VAL A 67 -16.31 7.08 4.62
C VAL A 67 -15.48 5.81 4.39
N PHE A 68 -14.44 5.59 5.18
CA PHE A 68 -13.63 4.37 5.12
C PHE A 68 -13.55 3.64 6.45
N ASP A 69 -13.41 2.32 6.38
CA ASP A 69 -13.10 1.47 7.53
C ASP A 69 -11.84 0.64 7.24
N LEU A 70 -11.21 0.11 8.29
CA LEU A 70 -10.01 -0.71 8.17
C LEU A 70 -10.17 -2.03 8.94
N VAL A 71 -10.28 -3.12 8.19
CA VAL A 71 -10.37 -4.48 8.73
C VAL A 71 -9.04 -5.20 8.47
N GLY A 72 -8.20 -5.27 9.50
CA GLY A 72 -6.88 -5.88 9.40
C GLY A 72 -5.95 -5.06 8.49
N SER A 73 -5.79 -5.50 7.24
CA SER A 73 -5.01 -4.79 6.20
C SER A 73 -5.88 -4.36 5.03
N GLU A 74 -7.20 -4.52 5.09
CA GLU A 74 -8.11 -4.13 4.01
C GLU A 74 -8.77 -2.80 4.37
N LEU A 75 -8.52 -1.80 3.53
CA LEU A 75 -9.29 -0.57 3.52
C LEU A 75 -10.61 -0.85 2.81
N ARG A 76 -11.71 -0.59 3.49
CA ARG A 76 -13.07 -0.87 3.04
C ARG A 76 -13.90 0.40 2.98
N ALA A 77 -14.97 0.39 2.21
CA ALA A 77 -15.99 1.42 2.31
C ALA A 77 -16.64 1.34 3.70
N GLY A 78 -16.69 2.48 4.39
CA GLY A 78 -17.31 2.62 5.70
C GLY A 78 -18.82 2.78 5.61
N ASP A 79 -19.42 3.27 6.69
CA ASP A 79 -20.88 3.42 6.80
C ASP A 79 -21.40 4.72 6.16
N GLU A 80 -20.53 5.71 5.99
CA GLU A 80 -20.88 6.99 5.38
C GLU A 80 -20.79 6.96 3.86
N ILE A 81 -21.61 7.78 3.20
CA ILE A 81 -21.69 7.86 1.74
C ILE A 81 -20.45 8.56 1.21
N PHE A 82 -19.69 7.88 0.34
CA PHE A 82 -18.64 8.51 -0.44
C PHE A 82 -19.24 9.54 -1.40
N ASN A 83 -18.90 10.82 -1.19
CA ASN A 83 -19.24 11.90 -2.12
C ASN A 83 -18.23 11.92 -3.27
N ASP A 84 -18.70 11.64 -4.49
CA ASP A 84 -17.84 11.45 -5.65
C ASP A 84 -17.32 12.75 -6.28
N ASP A 85 -17.83 13.89 -5.81
CA ASP A 85 -17.30 15.23 -6.09
C ASP A 85 -16.16 15.63 -5.13
N GLU A 86 -15.86 14.80 -4.13
CA GLU A 86 -14.80 15.03 -3.16
C GLU A 86 -13.57 14.14 -3.40
N THR A 87 -12.41 14.62 -2.95
CA THR A 87 -11.16 13.85 -2.91
C THR A 87 -10.80 13.60 -1.46
N PRO A 88 -11.34 12.56 -0.82
CA PRO A 88 -11.10 12.34 0.59
C PRO A 88 -9.63 12.03 0.84
N GLU A 89 -9.18 12.46 2.01
CA GLU A 89 -7.86 12.18 2.52
C GLU A 89 -8.00 11.30 3.75
N ILE A 90 -7.35 10.14 3.76
CA ILE A 90 -7.26 9.29 4.94
C ILE A 90 -5.87 9.40 5.54
N THR A 91 -5.77 9.29 6.86
CA THR A 91 -4.48 9.18 7.54
C THR A 91 -4.32 7.79 8.12
N LEU A 92 -3.32 7.05 7.61
CA LEU A 92 -3.05 5.68 8.02
C LEU A 92 -1.82 5.61 8.92
N ARG A 93 -1.89 4.83 10.00
CA ARG A 93 -0.76 4.49 10.84
C ARG A 93 -0.45 3.00 10.76
N GLY A 94 0.81 2.67 10.48
CA GLY A 94 1.37 1.33 10.62
C GLY A 94 2.26 1.24 11.86
N ALA A 95 2.19 0.12 12.56
CA ALA A 95 3.05 -0.18 13.69
C ALA A 95 3.65 -1.59 13.61
N ASN A 96 4.93 -1.74 13.95
CA ASN A 96 5.61 -3.01 14.15
C ASN A 96 6.44 -2.90 15.44
N GLY A 97 5.84 -3.34 16.55
CA GLY A 97 6.35 -3.10 17.89
C GLY A 97 6.54 -1.59 18.16
N PRO A 98 7.76 -1.12 18.51
CA PRO A 98 8.01 0.30 18.77
C PRO A 98 8.14 1.16 17.51
N LYS A 99 8.20 0.56 16.31
CA LYS A 99 8.33 1.31 15.05
C LYS A 99 6.95 1.74 14.57
N THR A 100 6.76 3.02 14.35
CA THR A 100 5.50 3.59 13.82
C THR A 100 5.76 4.44 12.59
N VAL A 101 4.87 4.38 11.61
CA VAL A 101 4.84 5.25 10.44
C VAL A 101 3.41 5.76 10.27
N THR A 102 3.26 7.05 10.04
CA THR A 102 1.97 7.69 9.76
C THR A 102 2.07 8.35 8.40
N GLN A 103 1.09 8.12 7.53
CA GLN A 103 1.07 8.69 6.19
C GLN A 103 -0.37 8.99 5.77
N ALA A 104 -0.56 10.16 5.17
CA ALA A 104 -1.82 10.52 4.55
C ALA A 104 -1.88 10.03 3.10
N PHE A 105 -3.08 9.70 2.64
CA PHE A 105 -3.37 9.28 1.27
C PHE A 105 -4.61 9.99 0.77
N THR A 106 -4.47 10.66 -0.37
CA THR A 106 -5.61 11.17 -1.14
C THR A 106 -6.17 10.05 -2.01
N LEU A 107 -7.48 9.84 -1.92
CA LEU A 107 -8.20 8.88 -2.74
C LEU A 107 -9.01 9.63 -3.80
N ASN A 108 -8.91 9.19 -5.04
CA ASN A 108 -9.65 9.75 -6.17
C ASN A 108 -10.86 8.88 -6.48
N LYS A 109 -11.79 9.41 -7.28
CA LYS A 109 -12.83 8.58 -7.91
C LYS A 109 -12.21 7.63 -8.95
N GLY A 110 -12.62 6.37 -8.90
CA GLY A 110 -12.20 5.31 -9.83
C GLY A 110 -13.26 4.90 -10.84
N VAL A 111 -12.88 3.93 -11.68
CA VAL A 111 -13.79 3.16 -12.54
C VAL A 111 -14.34 1.93 -11.77
N PRO A 112 -15.46 1.31 -12.19
CA PRO A 112 -16.13 0.26 -11.42
C PRO A 112 -15.22 -0.93 -11.10
N ALA A 113 -15.42 -1.53 -9.93
CA ALA A 113 -14.62 -2.63 -9.38
C ALA A 113 -14.64 -3.87 -10.29
N ARG A 114 -15.64 -4.01 -11.17
CA ARG A 114 -15.68 -5.07 -12.20
C ARG A 114 -14.56 -4.94 -13.23
N ALA A 115 -13.98 -3.75 -13.42
CA ALA A 115 -12.78 -3.53 -14.23
C ALA A 115 -11.48 -3.84 -13.46
N TRP A 116 -11.52 -3.85 -12.12
CA TRP A 116 -10.38 -4.10 -11.23
C TRP A 116 -9.79 -5.50 -11.37
N ARG A 117 -10.62 -6.52 -11.66
CA ARG A 117 -10.17 -7.90 -11.88
C ARG A 117 -9.16 -8.04 -13.02
N PHE A 118 -9.07 -7.06 -13.92
CA PHE A 118 -8.10 -7.04 -15.03
C PHE A 118 -7.03 -5.95 -14.90
N ALA A 119 -7.23 -4.93 -14.06
CA ALA A 119 -6.29 -3.81 -13.94
C ALA A 119 -5.01 -4.14 -13.15
N ASN A 120 -5.10 -5.05 -12.16
CA ASN A 120 -4.02 -5.29 -11.21
C ASN A 120 -2.97 -6.32 -11.63
N ASN A 121 -3.06 -6.92 -12.83
CA ASN A 121 -2.03 -7.84 -13.33
C ASN A 121 -1.73 -7.71 -14.83
N SER A 122 -2.02 -6.56 -15.45
CA SER A 122 -1.57 -6.31 -16.82
C SER A 122 -0.71 -5.06 -16.85
N PRO A 123 0.61 -5.16 -17.12
CA PRO A 123 1.28 -4.03 -17.73
C PRO A 123 0.59 -3.85 -19.08
N VAL A 124 -0.37 -2.93 -19.17
CA VAL A 124 -0.86 -2.50 -20.47
C VAL A 124 0.28 -1.71 -21.07
N ARG A 125 1.18 -2.43 -21.74
CA ARG A 125 2.03 -1.84 -22.77
C ARG A 125 1.07 -1.11 -23.70
N ARG A 126 1.28 0.21 -23.85
CA ARG A 126 0.64 0.98 -24.90
C ARG A 126 1.19 0.49 -26.23
N ASP A 127 0.65 -0.62 -26.71
CA ASP A 127 0.85 -1.08 -28.08
C ASP A 127 -0.45 -0.80 -28.84
N GLY A 128 -0.48 0.40 -29.42
CA GLY A 128 -1.06 0.70 -30.72
C GLY A 128 -2.52 0.30 -31.02
N GLY A 129 -3.34 1.34 -31.27
CA GLY A 129 -4.24 1.32 -32.43
C GLY A 129 -5.73 1.04 -32.17
N GLY A 130 -6.55 2.09 -32.35
CA GLY A 130 -7.72 2.06 -33.24
C GLY A 130 -8.94 1.18 -32.93
N TYR A 131 -10.07 1.88 -32.68
CA TYR A 131 -11.42 1.72 -33.27
C TYR A 131 -12.29 0.49 -32.90
N TRP A 132 -13.64 0.54 -32.76
CA TRP A 132 -14.70 1.40 -33.29
C TRP A 132 -15.90 1.55 -32.33
N LEU A 133 -16.59 2.70 -32.39
CA LEU A 133 -18.00 2.82 -32.02
C LEU A 133 -18.85 1.96 -32.96
N ARG A 134 -19.72 1.11 -32.41
CA ARG A 134 -20.91 0.62 -33.11
C ARG A 134 -22.12 1.25 -32.44
N ALA A 135 -22.80 2.13 -33.15
CA ALA A 135 -24.19 2.43 -32.89
C ALA A 135 -24.91 2.57 -34.23
N SER A 136 -25.84 1.63 -34.43
CA SER A 136 -27.04 1.63 -35.31
C SER A 136 -26.88 1.96 -36.79
#